data_AF-A0A1Y1KZ23-F1
#
_entry.id   AF-A0A1Y1KZ23-F1
#
_cell.length_a   1.000
_cell.length_b   1.000
_cell.length_c   1.000
_cell.angle_alpha   90.00
_cell.angle_beta   90.00
_cell.angle_gamma   90.00
#
_symmetry.space_group_name_H-M   'P 1'
#
loop_
_entity.id
_entity.type
_entity.pdbx_description
1 polymer ?
#
loop_
_entity_poly.entity_id
_entity_poly.type
_entity_poly.pdbx_seq_one_letter_code
_entity_poly.pdbx_strand_id
1 'polypeptide(L)'
;MNISPPCENLLSALLKYNVQERITFEEYFNHEFLDLSHAATHENYLLTIKLLEEAIELDKAKQYSSSLPKYKEAVCYLERFVTIETDYNKKAILNLRLQEYTTWIATLTDILNGRSRTNYKVPLPIPTNISANQTYESLRDISTTTPGLVTALDIGKTGELYYAEGKKQLALEKLTTSFGLLLPLLDSEPVGLRKDMLRIQIEKWMTLAEFIKDELR
;
A
#
# COMPACT_ATOMS: atom_id res chain seq x y z
N MET A 1 -28.51 8.25 -21.06
CA MET A 1 -27.52 7.51 -20.26
C MET A 1 -26.34 7.24 -21.16
N ASN A 2 -25.16 7.79 -20.86
CA ASN A 2 -23.94 7.43 -21.59
C ASN A 2 -23.25 6.33 -20.81
N ILE A 3 -23.16 5.14 -21.40
CA ILE A 3 -22.40 4.01 -20.88
C ILE A 3 -20.97 4.16 -21.43
N SER A 4 -19.95 3.83 -20.63
CA SER A 4 -18.56 3.90 -21.11
C SER A 4 -18.31 2.81 -22.16
N PRO A 5 -17.43 3.04 -23.16
CA PRO A 5 -17.16 2.05 -24.21
C PRO A 5 -16.75 0.66 -23.66
N PRO A 6 -15.91 0.55 -22.61
CA PRO A 6 -15.59 -0.76 -22.04
C PRO A 6 -16.80 -1.44 -21.37
N CYS A 7 -17.70 -0.66 -20.75
CA CYS A 7 -18.93 -1.19 -20.15
C CYS A 7 -19.90 -1.68 -21.22
N GLU A 8 -20.07 -0.90 -22.29
CA GLU A 8 -20.90 -1.29 -23.44
C GLU A 8 -20.35 -2.57 -24.08
N ASN A 9 -19.02 -2.67 -24.25
CA ASN A 9 -18.37 -3.87 -24.76
C ASN A 9 -18.69 -5.09 -23.88
N LEU A 10 -18.47 -4.99 -22.56
CA LEU A 10 -18.76 -6.07 -21.63
C LEU A 10 -20.24 -6.49 -21.68
N LEU A 11 -21.16 -5.52 -21.63
CA LEU A 11 -22.60 -5.78 -21.68
C LEU A 11 -22.99 -6.44 -22.99
N SER A 12 -22.45 -5.98 -24.12
CA SER A 12 -22.72 -6.56 -25.42
C SER A 12 -22.24 -8.01 -25.52
N ALA A 13 -21.11 -8.34 -24.88
CA ALA A 13 -20.53 -9.68 -24.85
C ALA A 13 -21.28 -10.62 -23.90
N LEU A 14 -21.78 -10.11 -22.77
CA LEU A 14 -22.61 -10.84 -21.80
C LEU A 14 -24.02 -11.15 -22.34
N LEU A 15 -24.62 -10.20 -23.05
CA LEU A 15 -26.01 -10.26 -23.50
C LEU A 15 -26.18 -10.91 -24.90
N LYS A 16 -25.13 -11.55 -25.44
CA LYS A 16 -25.22 -12.33 -26.67
C LYS A 16 -26.25 -13.46 -26.55
N TYR A 17 -27.23 -13.46 -27.45
CA TYR A 17 -28.25 -14.50 -27.53
C TYR A 17 -27.64 -15.88 -27.85
N ASN A 18 -26.74 -15.91 -28.85
CA ASN A 18 -25.98 -17.11 -29.21
C ASN A 18 -24.95 -17.44 -28.12
N VAL A 19 -25.07 -18.63 -27.51
CA VAL A 19 -24.20 -19.05 -26.39
C VAL A 19 -22.76 -19.24 -26.85
N GLN A 20 -22.54 -19.67 -28.10
CA GLN A 20 -21.22 -19.91 -28.67
C GLN A 20 -20.45 -18.61 -28.97
N GLU A 21 -21.15 -17.49 -29.12
CA GLU A 21 -20.57 -16.15 -29.30
C GLU A 21 -20.53 -15.35 -27.99
N ARG A 22 -21.10 -15.89 -26.91
CA ARG A 22 -21.15 -15.22 -25.62
C ARG A 22 -19.77 -15.29 -24.98
N ILE A 23 -19.41 -14.22 -24.28
CA ILE A 23 -18.17 -14.15 -23.52
C ILE A 23 -18.02 -15.38 -22.62
N THR A 24 -16.83 -15.97 -22.65
CA THR A 24 -16.49 -17.09 -21.77
C THR A 24 -16.24 -16.60 -20.35
N PHE A 25 -16.19 -17.53 -19.39
CA PHE A 25 -15.85 -17.22 -18.01
C PHE A 25 -14.47 -16.54 -17.92
N GLU A 26 -13.47 -17.08 -18.61
CA GLU A 26 -12.10 -16.55 -18.58
C GLU A 26 -12.01 -15.16 -19.21
N GLU A 27 -12.64 -14.94 -20.37
CA GLU A 27 -12.70 -13.62 -21.00
C GLU A 27 -13.45 -12.59 -20.15
N TYR A 28 -14.49 -13.02 -19.42
CA TYR A 28 -15.22 -12.14 -18.51
C TYR A 28 -14.33 -11.62 -17.39
N PHE A 29 -13.61 -12.50 -16.69
CA PHE A 29 -12.74 -12.09 -15.58
C PHE A 29 -11.51 -11.28 -16.05
N ASN A 30 -11.08 -11.48 -17.31
CA ASN A 30 -9.99 -10.72 -17.92
C ASN A 30 -10.46 -9.46 -18.68
N HIS A 31 -11.75 -9.12 -18.61
CA HIS A 31 -12.30 -8.00 -19.35
C HIS A 31 -11.81 -6.65 -18.77
N GLU A 32 -11.36 -5.75 -19.64
CA GLU A 32 -10.78 -4.43 -19.28
C GLU A 32 -11.68 -3.58 -18.36
N PHE A 33 -13.01 -3.69 -18.51
CA PHE A 33 -13.96 -2.98 -17.66
C PHE A 33 -13.93 -3.41 -16.18
N LEU A 34 -13.62 -4.68 -15.89
CA LEU A 34 -13.57 -5.17 -14.51
C LEU A 34 -12.26 -4.82 -13.81
N ASP A 35 -11.16 -4.87 -14.57
CA ASP A 35 -9.78 -4.66 -14.10
C ASP A 35 -9.54 -5.22 -12.69
N LEU A 36 -9.71 -6.54 -12.58
CA LEU A 36 -9.49 -7.25 -11.33
C LEU A 36 -7.99 -7.36 -11.00
N SER A 37 -7.13 -7.26 -12.02
CA SER A 37 -5.68 -7.19 -11.88
C SER A 37 -5.26 -6.09 -10.92
N HIS A 38 -5.82 -4.88 -11.05
CA HIS A 38 -5.46 -3.75 -10.19
C HIS A 38 -6.33 -3.61 -8.95
N ALA A 39 -7.13 -4.62 -8.58
CA ALA A 39 -7.98 -4.56 -7.40
C ALA A 39 -7.20 -4.12 -6.14
N ALA A 40 -7.81 -3.33 -5.27
CA ALA A 40 -7.17 -2.82 -4.07
C ALA A 40 -7.11 -3.89 -2.96
N THR A 41 -6.34 -4.94 -3.22
CA THR A 41 -6.05 -6.04 -2.29
C THR A 41 -4.72 -5.80 -1.59
N HIS A 42 -4.49 -6.54 -0.50
CA HIS A 42 -3.21 -6.47 0.20
C HIS A 42 -2.03 -6.95 -0.67
N GLU A 43 -2.23 -8.00 -1.48
CA GLU A 43 -1.21 -8.49 -2.41
C GLU A 43 -0.81 -7.42 -3.42
N ASN A 44 -1.79 -6.73 -3.99
CA ASN A 44 -1.56 -5.64 -4.93
C ASN A 44 -0.94 -4.41 -4.25
N TYR A 45 -1.19 -4.19 -2.96
CA TYR A 45 -0.51 -3.15 -2.19
C TYR A 45 1.01 -3.44 -2.11
N LEU A 46 1.39 -4.66 -1.72
CA LEU A 46 2.79 -5.05 -1.65
C LEU A 46 3.46 -5.00 -3.01
N LEU A 47 2.74 -5.44 -4.06
CA LEU A 47 3.20 -5.34 -5.43
C LEU A 47 3.42 -3.88 -5.84
N THR A 48 2.52 -2.97 -5.47
CA THR A 48 2.68 -1.53 -5.72
C THR A 48 3.95 -0.99 -5.07
N ILE A 49 4.20 -1.31 -3.80
CA ILE A 49 5.42 -0.90 -3.09
C ILE A 49 6.66 -1.44 -3.79
N LYS A 50 6.67 -2.73 -4.11
CA LYS A 50 7.78 -3.39 -4.80
C LYS A 50 8.06 -2.76 -6.18
N LEU A 51 7.01 -2.49 -6.96
CA LEU A 51 7.14 -1.83 -8.27
C LEU A 51 7.73 -0.44 -8.14
N LEU A 52 7.33 0.34 -7.12
CA LEU A 52 7.88 1.66 -6.86
C LEU A 52 9.33 1.61 -6.42
N GLU A 53 9.70 0.69 -5.52
CA GLU A 53 11.09 0.50 -5.10
C GLU A 53 11.98 0.13 -6.28
N GLU A 54 11.58 -0.85 -7.10
CA GLU A 54 12.30 -1.22 -8.32
C GLU A 54 12.40 -0.06 -9.32
N ALA A 55 11.31 0.70 -9.51
CA ALA A 55 11.30 1.85 -10.39
C ALA A 55 12.29 2.93 -9.93
N ILE A 56 12.30 3.22 -8.61
CA ILE A 56 13.19 4.19 -7.98
C ILE A 56 14.66 3.78 -8.11
N GLU A 57 15.00 2.51 -7.93
CA GLU A 57 16.37 2.03 -8.09
C GLU A 57 16.85 2.15 -9.54
N LEU A 58 16.01 1.78 -10.50
CA LEU A 58 16.31 1.97 -11.94
C LEU A 58 16.47 3.44 -12.30
N ASP A 59 15.64 4.29 -11.72
CA ASP A 59 15.65 5.74 -11.92
C ASP A 59 16.91 6.41 -11.34
N LYS A 60 17.34 5.99 -10.13
CA LYS A 60 18.64 6.37 -9.56
C LYS A 60 19.81 5.96 -10.47
N ALA A 61 19.69 4.80 -11.13
CA ALA A 61 20.65 4.32 -12.13
C ALA A 61 20.51 5.02 -13.51
N LYS A 62 19.60 6.00 -13.65
CA LYS A 62 19.26 6.71 -14.90
C LYS A 62 18.74 5.80 -16.02
N GLN A 63 18.23 4.63 -15.66
CA GLN A 63 17.63 3.66 -16.58
C GLN A 63 16.14 3.99 -16.78
N TYR A 64 15.87 5.20 -17.29
CA TYR A 64 14.52 5.76 -17.38
C TYR A 64 13.56 4.92 -18.26
N SER A 65 14.08 4.27 -19.30
CA SER A 65 13.31 3.39 -20.18
C SER A 65 12.75 2.16 -19.44
N SER A 66 13.47 1.70 -18.42
CA SER A 66 13.09 0.54 -17.61
C SER A 66 12.30 0.95 -16.36
N SER A 67 12.52 2.14 -15.80
CA SER A 67 11.78 2.64 -14.64
C SER A 67 10.36 3.10 -15.00
N LEU A 68 10.18 3.76 -16.15
CA LEU A 68 8.90 4.32 -16.58
C LEU A 68 7.73 3.32 -16.58
N PRO A 69 7.83 2.11 -17.18
CA PRO A 69 6.72 1.16 -17.16
C PRO A 69 6.35 0.72 -15.74
N LYS A 70 7.33 0.59 -14.84
CA LYS A 70 7.08 0.21 -13.44
C LYS A 70 6.36 1.30 -12.67
N TYR A 71 6.72 2.57 -12.86
CA TYR A 71 5.98 3.68 -12.28
C TYR A 71 4.53 3.74 -12.78
N LYS A 72 4.32 3.56 -14.10
CA LYS A 72 2.97 3.55 -14.69
C LYS A 72 2.11 2.46 -14.08
N GLU A 73 2.65 1.25 -14.01
CA GLU A 73 1.98 0.10 -13.42
C GLU A 73 1.62 0.35 -11.95
N ALA A 74 2.57 0.84 -11.13
CA ALA A 74 2.30 1.17 -9.74
C ALA A 74 1.21 2.26 -9.57
N VAL A 75 1.16 3.24 -10.48
CA VAL A 75 0.13 4.28 -10.48
C VAL A 75 -1.26 3.70 -10.75
N CYS A 76 -1.42 2.74 -11.67
CA CYS A 76 -2.69 2.06 -11.90
C CYS A 76 -3.23 1.40 -10.63
N TYR A 77 -2.38 0.70 -9.87
CA TYR A 77 -2.77 0.15 -8.57
C TYR A 77 -3.16 1.24 -7.57
N LEU A 78 -2.37 2.31 -7.49
CA LEU A 78 -2.59 3.42 -6.56
C LEU A 78 -3.92 4.15 -6.80
N GLU A 79 -4.31 4.33 -8.07
CA GLU A 79 -5.63 4.87 -8.44
C GLU A 79 -6.78 4.03 -7.86
N ARG A 80 -6.63 2.70 -7.85
CA ARG A 80 -7.64 1.82 -7.26
C ARG A 80 -7.74 2.01 -5.75
N PHE A 81 -6.62 2.10 -5.05
CA PHE A 81 -6.59 2.39 -3.62
C PHE A 81 -7.23 3.73 -3.28
N VAL A 82 -6.96 4.78 -4.05
CA VAL A 82 -7.58 6.11 -3.87
C VAL A 82 -9.10 6.05 -4.04
N THR A 83 -9.58 5.28 -5.02
CA THR A 83 -11.00 5.20 -5.35
C THR A 83 -11.80 4.56 -4.21
N ILE A 84 -11.28 3.49 -3.61
CA ILE A 84 -11.97 2.76 -2.54
C ILE A 84 -11.76 3.33 -1.14
N GLU A 85 -10.76 4.19 -0.93
CA GLU A 85 -10.47 4.76 0.40
C GLU A 85 -11.59 5.70 0.85
N THR A 86 -12.07 5.46 2.08
CA THR A 86 -13.18 6.19 2.70
C THR A 86 -12.70 7.23 3.71
N ASP A 87 -11.54 7.02 4.33
CA ASP A 87 -10.96 7.97 5.27
C ASP A 87 -10.43 9.20 4.52
N TYR A 88 -10.95 10.38 4.86
CA TYR A 88 -10.62 11.63 4.19
C TYR A 88 -9.12 11.97 4.25
N ASN A 89 -8.48 11.76 5.40
CA ASN A 89 -7.07 12.09 5.60
C ASN A 89 -6.18 11.11 4.84
N LYS A 90 -6.49 9.81 4.89
CA LYS A 90 -5.75 8.79 4.12
C LYS A 90 -5.91 9.01 2.63
N LYS A 91 -7.14 9.28 2.17
CA LYS A 91 -7.42 9.60 0.78
C LYS A 91 -6.66 10.82 0.31
N ALA A 92 -6.55 11.87 1.13
CA ALA A 92 -5.76 13.06 0.80
C ALA A 92 -4.26 12.72 0.63
N ILE A 93 -3.69 11.89 1.51
CA ILE A 93 -2.30 11.43 1.40
C ILE A 93 -2.10 10.57 0.14
N LEU A 94 -2.98 9.62 -0.12
CA LEU A 94 -2.93 8.77 -1.32
C LEU A 94 -3.02 9.60 -2.60
N ASN A 95 -3.91 10.59 -2.65
CA ASN A 95 -4.02 11.51 -3.78
C ASN A 95 -2.75 12.35 -3.98
N LEU A 96 -2.14 12.84 -2.90
CA LEU A 96 -0.87 13.56 -2.98
C LEU A 96 0.21 12.69 -3.60
N ARG A 97 0.34 11.43 -3.15
CA ARG A 97 1.32 10.48 -3.71
C ARG A 97 1.02 10.14 -5.17
N LEU A 98 -0.24 9.88 -5.49
CA LEU A 98 -0.68 9.64 -6.86
C LEU A 98 -0.27 10.81 -7.77
N GLN A 99 -0.50 12.05 -7.33
CA GLN A 99 -0.11 13.24 -8.08
C GLN A 99 1.40 13.37 -8.26
N GLU A 100 2.19 13.09 -7.23
CA GLU A 100 3.67 13.07 -7.30
C GLU A 100 4.17 12.07 -8.35
N TYR A 101 3.70 10.83 -8.30
CA TYR A 101 4.10 9.79 -9.25
C TYR A 101 3.62 10.08 -10.68
N THR A 102 2.40 10.57 -10.87
CA THR A 102 1.89 10.94 -12.21
C THR A 102 2.68 12.11 -12.81
N THR A 103 3.03 13.11 -11.99
CA THR A 103 3.90 14.22 -12.44
C THR A 103 5.30 13.72 -12.80
N TRP A 104 5.82 12.76 -12.03
CA TRP A 104 7.11 12.14 -12.31
C TRP A 104 7.11 11.33 -13.61
N ILE A 105 6.07 10.53 -13.85
CA ILE A 105 5.87 9.77 -15.10
C ILE A 105 5.86 10.70 -16.31
N ALA A 106 5.16 11.83 -16.24
CA ALA A 106 5.15 12.83 -17.30
C ALA A 106 6.57 13.38 -17.56
N THR A 107 7.31 13.67 -16.49
CA THR A 107 8.70 14.14 -16.55
C THR A 107 9.62 13.11 -17.21
N LEU A 108 9.57 11.85 -16.79
CA LEU A 108 10.34 10.75 -17.39
C LEU A 108 10.00 10.55 -18.86
N THR A 109 8.72 10.67 -19.21
CA THR A 109 8.25 10.58 -20.60
C THR A 109 8.86 11.70 -21.46
N ASP A 110 8.92 12.93 -20.96
CA ASP A 110 9.55 14.05 -21.67
C ASP A 110 11.07 13.88 -21.82
N ILE A 111 11.74 13.33 -20.80
CA ILE A 111 13.17 13.00 -20.85
C ILE A 111 13.43 11.97 -21.97
N LEU A 112 12.66 10.88 -22.00
CA LEU A 112 12.81 9.83 -23.01
C LEU A 112 12.48 10.31 -24.43
N ASN A 113 11.54 11.25 -24.57
CA ASN A 113 11.18 11.85 -25.86
C ASN A 113 12.17 12.93 -26.32
N GLY A 114 13.24 13.21 -25.55
CA GLY A 114 14.23 14.24 -25.89
C GLY A 114 13.68 15.67 -25.85
N ARG A 115 12.51 15.88 -25.24
CA ARG A 115 11.84 17.19 -25.14
C ARG A 115 12.39 18.03 -23.99
N SER A 116 13.17 17.42 -23.11
CA SER A 116 13.69 18.09 -21.92
C SER A 116 15.07 18.73 -22.11
N ARG A 117 15.12 20.04 -21.89
CA ARG A 117 16.36 20.81 -21.67
C ARG A 117 16.57 20.95 -20.16
N THR A 118 17.26 19.98 -19.57
CA THR A 118 17.94 20.00 -18.26
C THR A 118 17.57 21.15 -17.29
N ASN A 119 16.66 20.88 -16.33
CA ASN A 119 16.68 21.36 -14.94
C ASN A 119 15.37 21.01 -14.18
N TYR A 120 14.98 19.74 -14.13
CA TYR A 120 13.89 19.35 -13.23
C TYR A 120 14.40 19.28 -11.80
N LYS A 121 13.98 20.25 -10.98
CA LYS A 121 14.10 20.22 -9.52
C LYS A 121 12.91 19.48 -8.89
N VAL A 122 12.38 18.44 -9.55
CA VAL A 122 11.38 17.57 -8.93
C VAL A 122 12.18 16.51 -8.19
N PRO A 123 12.16 16.50 -6.84
CA PRO A 123 12.81 15.44 -6.08
C PRO A 123 12.24 14.10 -6.51
N LEU A 124 13.09 13.07 -6.60
CA LEU A 124 12.61 11.71 -6.79
C LEU A 124 11.52 11.42 -5.74
N PRO A 125 10.36 10.86 -6.13
CA PRO A 125 9.34 10.48 -5.16
C PRO A 125 9.96 9.55 -4.13
N ILE A 126 9.81 9.89 -2.85
CA ILE A 126 10.31 9.05 -1.76
C ILE A 126 9.38 7.85 -1.66
N PRO A 127 9.88 6.60 -1.53
CA PRO A 127 9.04 5.46 -1.21
C PRO A 127 8.56 5.64 0.23
N THR A 128 7.47 6.37 0.41
CA THR A 128 6.78 6.45 1.69
C THR A 128 5.66 5.45 1.72
N ASN A 129 5.52 4.81 2.86
CA ASN A 129 4.42 3.94 3.25
C ASN A 129 3.08 4.51 2.72
N ILE A 130 2.55 3.92 1.65
CA ILE A 130 1.28 4.30 1.00
C ILE A 130 0.12 4.20 2.00
N SER A 131 0.35 3.53 3.15
CA SER A 131 -0.53 3.65 4.29
C SER A 131 0.21 3.37 5.59
N ALA A 132 0.58 4.43 6.31
CA ALA A 132 1.04 4.29 7.70
C ALA A 132 -0.01 3.67 8.65
N ASN A 133 -1.23 3.40 8.16
CA ASN A 133 -2.38 2.89 8.90
C ASN A 133 -3.06 1.63 8.33
N GLN A 134 -2.58 1.02 7.23
CA GLN A 134 -3.08 -0.28 6.76
C GLN A 134 -2.25 -1.45 7.30
N THR A 135 -1.05 -1.21 7.82
CA THR A 135 -0.20 -2.29 8.36
C THR A 135 -0.82 -2.94 9.59
N TYR A 136 -1.38 -2.16 10.53
CA TYR A 136 -1.94 -2.71 11.77
C TYR A 136 -3.22 -3.53 11.55
N GLU A 137 -4.25 -2.96 10.91
CA GLU A 137 -5.53 -3.66 10.72
C GLU A 137 -5.34 -4.90 9.85
N SER A 138 -4.58 -4.80 8.76
CA SER A 138 -4.27 -5.95 7.92
C SER A 138 -3.47 -7.02 8.68
N LEU A 139 -2.48 -6.62 9.49
CA LEU A 139 -1.72 -7.55 10.33
C LEU A 139 -2.63 -8.23 11.35
N ARG A 140 -3.54 -7.49 11.97
CA ARG A 140 -4.50 -8.00 12.95
C ARG A 140 -5.44 -9.03 12.32
N ASP A 141 -5.97 -8.74 11.13
CA ASP A 141 -6.89 -9.61 10.40
C ASP A 141 -6.25 -10.96 10.03
N ILE A 142 -5.02 -10.94 9.50
CA ILE A 142 -4.27 -12.17 9.17
C ILE A 142 -3.74 -12.90 10.40
N SER A 143 -3.76 -12.26 11.57
CA SER A 143 -3.32 -12.82 12.85
C SER A 143 -4.44 -13.50 13.64
N THR A 144 -5.70 -13.43 13.17
CA THR A 144 -6.88 -14.01 13.83
C THR A 144 -6.75 -15.50 14.16
N THR A 145 -5.94 -16.24 13.40
CA THR A 145 -5.65 -17.67 13.64
C THR A 145 -4.72 -17.93 14.83
N THR A 146 -4.06 -16.90 15.36
CA THR A 146 -3.15 -16.96 16.51
C THR A 146 -3.65 -15.99 17.59
N PRO A 147 -4.55 -16.42 18.51
CA PRO A 147 -5.17 -15.52 19.49
C PRO A 147 -4.18 -14.77 20.38
N GLY A 148 -3.04 -15.39 20.72
CA GLY A 148 -1.97 -14.74 21.47
C GLY A 148 -1.34 -13.56 20.72
N LEU A 149 -1.22 -13.66 19.39
CA LEU A 149 -0.70 -12.60 18.54
C LEU A 149 -1.69 -11.43 18.46
N VAL A 150 -2.98 -11.71 18.25
CA VAL A 150 -4.03 -10.67 18.27
C VAL A 150 -4.07 -9.93 19.60
N THR A 151 -4.03 -10.68 20.71
CA THR A 151 -4.02 -10.10 22.06
C THR A 151 -2.84 -9.15 22.24
N ALA A 152 -1.65 -9.58 21.83
CA ALA A 152 -0.44 -8.78 21.94
C ALA A 152 -0.47 -7.52 21.05
N LEU A 153 -1.04 -7.63 19.84
CA LEU A 153 -1.28 -6.50 18.93
C LEU A 153 -2.28 -5.49 19.54
N ASP A 154 -3.40 -5.96 20.09
CA ASP A 154 -4.41 -5.10 20.70
C ASP A 154 -3.86 -4.34 21.93
N ILE A 155 -2.97 -4.97 22.70
CA ILE A 155 -2.26 -4.32 23.81
C ILE A 155 -1.35 -3.20 23.28
N GLY A 156 -0.57 -3.45 22.23
CA GLY A 156 0.31 -2.44 21.64
C GLY A 156 -0.47 -1.27 21.03
N LYS A 157 -1.60 -1.56 20.39
CA LYS A 157 -2.52 -0.53 19.87
C LYS A 157 -3.12 0.33 20.97
N THR A 158 -3.46 -0.28 22.10
CA THR A 158 -3.89 0.45 23.30
C THR A 158 -2.79 1.40 23.80
N GLY A 159 -1.52 1.02 23.67
CA GLY A 159 -0.37 1.89 23.93
C GLY A 159 -0.35 3.15 23.07
N GLU A 160 -0.59 3.02 21.76
CA GLU A 160 -0.71 4.19 20.85
C GLU A 160 -1.86 5.11 21.28
N LEU A 161 -3.01 4.54 21.66
CA LEU A 161 -4.17 5.30 22.11
C LEU A 161 -3.88 6.08 23.40
N TYR A 162 -3.25 5.45 24.39
CA TYR A 162 -2.85 6.15 25.61
C TYR A 162 -1.84 7.26 25.34
N TYR A 163 -0.93 7.06 24.40
CA TYR A 163 0.01 8.11 24.01
C TYR A 163 -0.73 9.31 23.38
N ALA A 164 -1.69 9.05 22.48
CA ALA A 164 -2.53 10.08 21.87
C ALA A 164 -3.37 10.86 22.91
N GLU A 165 -3.77 10.21 24.01
CA GLU A 165 -4.45 10.83 25.16
C GLU A 165 -3.49 11.58 26.11
N GLY A 166 -2.19 11.61 25.83
CA GLY A 166 -1.17 12.23 26.68
C GLY A 166 -0.79 11.42 27.92
N LYS A 167 -1.31 10.19 28.06
CA LYS A 167 -1.03 9.28 29.19
C LYS A 167 0.27 8.51 28.96
N LYS A 168 1.38 9.23 28.91
CA LYS A 168 2.70 8.72 28.49
C LYS A 168 3.19 7.50 29.28
N GLN A 169 3.03 7.49 30.61
CA GLN A 169 3.44 6.33 31.44
C GLN A 169 2.65 5.06 31.10
N LEU A 170 1.33 5.18 30.97
CA LEU A 170 0.45 4.06 30.60
C LEU A 170 0.73 3.57 29.18
N ALA A 171 1.01 4.50 28.25
CA ALA A 171 1.40 4.16 26.90
C ALA A 171 2.67 3.30 26.89
N LEU A 172 3.70 3.72 27.63
CA LEU A 172 4.97 3.00 27.72
C LEU A 172 4.81 1.62 28.37
N GLU A 173 3.98 1.51 29.41
CA GLU A 173 3.64 0.23 30.04
C GLU A 173 3.00 -0.74 29.04
N LYS A 174 2.00 -0.28 28.28
CA LYS A 174 1.31 -1.11 27.29
C LYS A 174 2.22 -1.52 26.13
N LEU A 175 3.03 -0.61 25.61
CA LEU A 175 4.02 -0.95 24.56
C LEU A 175 5.01 -2.00 25.06
N THR A 176 5.55 -1.83 26.28
CA THR A 176 6.49 -2.79 26.88
C THR A 176 5.84 -4.16 27.09
N THR A 177 4.60 -4.18 27.57
CA THR A 177 3.81 -5.42 27.74
C THR A 177 3.60 -6.13 26.41
N SER A 178 3.25 -5.37 25.35
CA SER A 178 3.10 -5.91 24.00
C SER A 178 4.39 -6.55 23.49
N PHE A 179 5.55 -5.89 23.66
CA PHE A 179 6.84 -6.45 23.23
C PHE A 179 7.19 -7.77 23.92
N GLY A 180 6.90 -7.89 25.22
CA GLY A 180 7.12 -9.13 25.97
C GLY A 180 6.34 -10.32 25.40
N LEU A 181 5.20 -10.07 24.74
CA LEU A 181 4.39 -11.08 24.08
C LEU A 181 4.77 -11.27 22.61
N LEU A 182 5.08 -10.19 21.89
CA LEU A 182 5.33 -10.22 20.44
C LEU A 182 6.70 -10.75 20.06
N LEU A 183 7.75 -10.49 20.84
CA LEU A 183 9.11 -10.92 20.47
C LEU A 183 9.25 -12.46 20.42
N PRO A 184 8.76 -13.23 21.41
CA PRO A 184 8.79 -14.69 21.31
C PRO A 184 7.97 -15.22 20.13
N LEU A 185 6.82 -14.61 19.86
CA LEU A 185 5.96 -14.99 18.74
C LEU A 185 6.67 -14.74 17.40
N LEU A 186 7.33 -13.58 17.26
CA LEU A 186 8.11 -13.22 16.08
C LEU A 186 9.23 -14.22 15.78
N ASP A 187 9.93 -14.71 16.82
CA ASP A 187 11.00 -15.68 16.66
C ASP A 187 10.47 -17.01 16.11
N SER A 188 9.33 -17.47 16.62
CA SER A 188 8.65 -18.69 16.20
C SER A 188 7.83 -18.58 14.91
N GLU A 189 7.60 -17.35 14.43
CA GLU A 189 6.77 -17.09 13.26
C GLU A 189 7.44 -17.64 11.99
N PRO A 190 6.73 -18.36 11.10
CA PRO A 190 7.28 -18.82 9.82
C PRO A 190 7.72 -17.65 8.94
N VAL A 191 8.74 -17.86 8.10
CA VAL A 191 9.13 -16.85 7.12
C VAL A 191 7.97 -16.61 6.14
N GLY A 192 7.61 -15.35 5.94
CA GLY A 192 6.53 -14.95 5.06
C GLY A 192 5.90 -13.63 5.49
N LEU A 193 4.83 -13.26 4.78
CA LEU A 193 4.18 -11.97 4.89
C LEU A 193 3.84 -11.54 6.33
N ARG A 194 3.20 -12.44 7.10
CA ARG A 194 2.78 -12.12 8.48
C ARG A 194 3.97 -11.79 9.37
N LYS A 195 5.12 -12.46 9.18
CA LYS A 195 6.37 -12.18 9.89
C LYS A 195 6.93 -10.81 9.55
N ASP A 196 6.93 -10.45 8.27
CA ASP A 196 7.46 -9.16 7.82
C ASP A 196 6.60 -8.00 8.33
N MET A 197 5.27 -8.13 8.23
CA MET A 197 4.32 -7.17 8.79
C MET A 197 4.46 -7.02 10.31
N LEU A 198 4.67 -8.14 11.01
CA LEU A 198 4.90 -8.15 12.44
C LEU A 198 6.19 -7.42 12.82
N ARG A 199 7.30 -7.64 12.09
CA ARG A 199 8.55 -6.91 12.29
C ARG A 199 8.37 -5.41 12.15
N ILE A 200 7.76 -4.98 11.05
CA ILE A 200 7.51 -3.55 10.77
C ILE A 200 6.67 -2.91 11.87
N GLN A 201 5.61 -3.60 12.32
CA GLN A 201 4.75 -3.09 13.38
C GLN A 201 5.47 -2.97 14.73
N ILE A 202 6.30 -3.96 15.08
CA ILE A 202 7.10 -3.93 16.30
C ILE A 202 8.12 -2.77 16.23
N GLU A 203 8.84 -2.60 15.11
CA GLU A 203 9.80 -1.51 14.93
C GLU A 203 9.14 -0.13 15.08
N LYS A 204 7.96 0.08 14.49
CA LYS A 204 7.16 1.30 14.68
C LYS A 204 6.88 1.58 16.16
N TRP A 205 6.49 0.57 16.90
CA TRP A 205 6.22 0.70 18.33
C TRP A 205 7.48 0.88 19.18
N MET A 206 8.60 0.26 18.81
CA MET A 206 9.87 0.49 19.51
C MET A 206 10.30 1.96 19.38
N THR A 207 10.26 2.52 18.17
CA THR A 207 10.57 3.94 17.93
C THR A 207 9.65 4.86 18.75
N LEU A 208 8.35 4.55 18.81
CA LEU A 208 7.41 5.29 19.65
C LEU A 208 7.75 5.17 21.14
N ALA A 209 8.08 3.99 21.63
CA ALA A 209 8.43 3.77 23.02
C ALA A 209 9.73 4.50 23.42
N GLU A 210 10.73 4.52 22.54
CA GLU A 210 11.97 5.29 22.72
C GLU A 210 11.68 6.79 22.78
N PHE A 211 10.86 7.29 21.85
CA PHE A 211 10.42 8.68 21.85
C PHE A 211 9.71 9.05 23.16
N ILE A 212 8.75 8.24 23.62
CA ILE A 212 8.03 8.46 24.88
C ILE A 212 9.00 8.48 26.08
N LYS A 213 10.01 7.58 26.10
CA LYS A 213 11.02 7.56 27.17
C LYS A 213 11.81 8.86 27.21
N ASP A 214 12.19 9.40 26.06
CA ASP A 214 12.93 10.66 25.99
C ASP A 214 12.08 11.86 26.43
N GLU A 215 10.78 11.86 26.13
CA GLU A 215 9.86 12.90 26.63
C GLU A 215 9.55 12.82 28.14
N LEU A 216 9.85 11.69 28.78
CA LEU A 216 9.65 11.47 30.21
C LEU A 216 10.91 11.74 31.05
N ARG A 217 12.05 12.02 30.40
CA ARG A 217 13.31 12.43 31.04
C ARG A 217 13.30 13.91 31.39
#